data_AF-A0AA37PEB3-F1
#
_entry.id   AF-A0AA37PEB3-F1
#
_cell.length_a   1.000
_cell.length_b   1.000
_cell.length_c   1.000
_cell.angle_alpha   90.00
_cell.angle_beta   90.00
_cell.angle_gamma   90.00
#
_symmetry.space_group_name_H-M   'P 1'
#
loop_
_entity.id
_entity.type
_entity.pdbx_description
1 polymer ?
#
loop_
_entity_poly.entity_id
_entity_poly.type
_entity_poly.pdbx_seq_one_letter_code
_entity_poly.pdbx_strand_id
1 'polypeptide(L)'
;MREQDVAHPATWNCYIRLPLVGVSPDTPQFPLGLRDVLSRLGQGLDQTSDKATLQRKSLVWIKLILLVKDLDEGIRTVLEHTKSKLQS
;
A
#
# COMPACT_ATOMS: atom_id res chain seq x y z
N MET A 1 0.83 -10.28 15.87
CA MET A 1 1.36 -8.91 15.62
C MET A 1 0.34 -7.84 15.97
N ARG A 2 -0.88 -7.83 15.40
CA ARG A 2 -1.92 -6.84 15.76
C ARG A 2 -2.28 -6.83 17.25
N GLU A 3 -2.38 -8.00 17.87
CA GLU A 3 -2.76 -8.13 19.29
C GLU A 3 -1.70 -7.61 20.27
N GLN A 4 -0.48 -7.32 19.80
CA GLN A 4 0.64 -6.91 20.64
C GLN A 4 0.97 -5.42 20.48
N ASP A 5 0.85 -4.88 19.26
CA ASP A 5 1.03 -3.45 19.00
C ASP A 5 0.20 -3.03 17.77
N VAL A 6 -1.04 -2.62 18.03
CA VAL A 6 -2.04 -2.27 17.00
C VAL A 6 -1.67 -1.03 16.19
N ALA A 7 -0.95 -0.09 16.79
CA ALA A 7 -0.64 1.21 16.20
C ALA A 7 0.76 1.25 15.58
N HIS A 8 1.58 0.22 15.75
CA HIS A 8 2.92 0.18 15.15
C HIS A 8 2.88 0.31 13.63
N PRO A 9 3.77 1.10 13.00
CA PRO A 9 3.83 1.24 11.55
C PRO A 9 4.11 -0.09 10.84
N ALA A 10 4.82 -1.04 11.47
CA ALA A 10 5.03 -2.36 10.88
C ALA A 10 3.75 -3.21 10.87
N THR A 11 2.95 -3.15 11.94
CA THR A 11 1.64 -3.82 12.01
C THR A 11 0.71 -3.27 10.93
N TRP A 12 0.63 -1.95 10.80
CA TRP A 12 -0.12 -1.28 9.74
C TRP A 12 0.37 -1.67 8.36
N ASN A 13 1.68 -1.64 8.14
CA ASN A 13 2.27 -1.99 6.86
C ASN A 13 1.92 -3.41 6.40
N CYS A 14 1.91 -4.39 7.30
CA CYS A 14 1.47 -5.75 7.00
C CYS A 14 -0.03 -5.80 6.70
N TYR A 15 -0.85 -5.15 7.53
CA TYR A 15 -2.31 -5.14 7.37
C TYR A 15 -2.75 -4.49 6.05
N ILE A 16 -2.09 -3.40 5.65
CA ILE A 16 -2.35 -2.68 4.40
C ILE A 16 -2.11 -3.59 3.20
N ARG A 17 -1.04 -4.39 3.21
CA ARG A 17 -0.64 -5.24 2.07
C ARG A 17 -1.35 -6.60 2.03
N LEU A 18 -2.01 -6.99 3.13
CA LEU A 18 -2.66 -8.29 3.26
C LEU A 18 -3.58 -8.68 2.09
N PRO A 19 -4.41 -7.78 1.52
CA PRO A 19 -5.30 -8.13 0.40
C PRO A 19 -4.57 -8.55 -0.90
N LEU A 20 -3.28 -8.24 -1.02
CA LEU A 20 -2.48 -8.55 -2.20
C LEU A 20 -1.46 -9.67 -1.97
N VAL A 21 -1.45 -10.30 -0.79
CA VAL A 21 -0.57 -11.44 -0.53
C VAL A 21 -1.01 -12.61 -1.41
N GLY A 22 -0.11 -13.08 -2.28
CA GLY A 22 -0.38 -14.14 -3.23
C GLY A 22 -1.19 -13.71 -4.47
N VAL A 23 -1.45 -12.41 -4.63
CA VAL A 23 -2.17 -11.87 -5.80
C VAL A 23 -1.17 -11.27 -6.78
N SER A 24 -1.17 -11.79 -8.01
CA SER A 24 -0.28 -11.28 -9.06
C SER A 24 -0.87 -10.05 -9.76
N PRO A 25 -0.07 -9.03 -10.12
CA PRO A 25 -0.54 -7.81 -10.80
C PRO A 25 -1.25 -8.00 -12.14
N ASP A 26 -1.06 -9.14 -12.79
CA ASP A 26 -1.66 -9.52 -14.07
C ASP A 26 -3.04 -10.21 -13.90
N THR A 27 -3.53 -10.34 -12.67
CA THR A 27 -4.82 -10.98 -12.38
C THR A 27 -5.92 -9.97 -12.12
N PRO A 28 -7.19 -10.26 -12.48
CA PRO A 28 -8.34 -9.40 -12.18
C PRO A 28 -8.56 -9.12 -10.69
N GLN A 29 -8.00 -9.94 -9.81
CA GLN A 29 -8.06 -9.78 -8.36
C GLN A 29 -7.19 -8.61 -7.87
N PHE A 30 -6.13 -8.25 -8.62
CA PHE A 30 -5.20 -7.22 -8.19
C PHE A 30 -5.84 -5.82 -8.09
N PRO A 31 -6.60 -5.31 -9.08
CA PRO A 31 -7.31 -4.04 -8.94
C PRO A 31 -8.28 -4.00 -7.74
N LEU A 32 -8.93 -5.13 -7.42
CA LEU A 32 -9.85 -5.22 -6.29
C LEU A 32 -9.09 -5.13 -4.96
N GLY A 33 -8.05 -5.94 -4.78
CA GLY A 33 -7.21 -5.91 -3.59
C GLY A 33 -6.47 -4.57 -3.44
N LEU A 34 -6.11 -3.92 -4.54
CA LEU A 34 -5.47 -2.60 -4.52
C LEU A 34 -6.39 -1.52 -3.95
N ARG A 35 -7.70 -1.55 -4.23
CA ARG A 35 -8.66 -0.61 -3.62
C ARG A 35 -8.68 -0.75 -2.10
N ASP A 36 -8.69 -1.99 -1.60
CA ASP A 36 -8.63 -2.27 -0.17
C ASP A 36 -7.31 -1.81 0.45
N VAL A 37 -6.20 -2.00 -0.26
CA VAL A 37 -4.87 -1.54 0.16
C VAL A 37 -4.83 -0.01 0.27
N LEU A 38 -5.37 0.72 -0.70
CA LEU A 38 -5.37 2.19 -0.69
C LEU A 38 -6.30 2.75 0.41
N SER A 39 -7.46 2.14 0.62
CA SER A 39 -8.32 2.45 1.77
C SER A 39 -7.62 2.16 3.11
N ARG A 40 -7.01 0.96 3.19
CA ARG A 40 -5.99 0.49 4.13
C ARG A 40 -5.02 1.58 4.57
N LEU A 41 -4.35 2.12 3.56
CA LEU A 41 -3.27 3.07 3.69
C LEU A 41 -3.76 4.41 4.23
N GLY A 42 -4.90 4.92 3.75
CA GLY A 42 -5.51 6.14 4.29
C GLY A 42 -5.76 6.02 5.79
N GLN A 43 -6.46 4.95 6.21
CA GLN A 43 -6.70 4.69 7.63
C GLN A 43 -5.40 4.55 8.43
N GLY A 44 -4.44 3.80 7.90
CA GLY A 44 -3.16 3.59 8.57
C GLY A 44 -2.37 4.88 8.76
N LEU A 45 -2.40 5.81 7.80
CA LEU A 45 -1.72 7.11 7.93
C LEU A 45 -2.35 8.01 8.98
N ASP A 46 -3.64 7.83 9.28
CA ASP A 46 -4.36 8.58 10.31
C ASP A 46 -4.22 7.96 11.71
N GLN A 47 -4.03 6.63 11.78
CA GLN A 47 -4.11 5.87 13.04
C GLN A 47 -2.78 5.25 13.51
N THR A 48 -1.74 5.28 12.68
CA THR A 48 -0.41 4.77 13.07
C THR A 48 0.25 5.68 14.11
N SER A 49 1.01 5.07 15.01
CA SER A 49 1.86 5.77 15.99
C SER A 49 3.01 6.55 15.35
N ASP A 50 3.47 6.13 14.16
CA ASP A 50 4.52 6.79 13.39
C ASP A 50 4.13 6.86 11.90
N LYS A 51 3.57 8.01 11.52
CA LYS A 51 3.13 8.29 10.15
C LYS A 51 4.29 8.34 9.17
N ALA A 52 5.42 8.93 9.56
CA ALA A 52 6.58 9.09 8.69
C ALA A 52 7.19 7.72 8.32
N THR A 53 7.29 6.80 9.28
CA THR A 53 7.79 5.44 9.01
C THR A 53 6.83 4.65 8.14
N LEU A 54 5.52 4.74 8.38
CA LEU A 54 4.54 4.07 7.52
C LEU A 54 4.59 4.62 6.09
N GLN A 55 4.61 5.95 5.93
CA GLN A 55 4.72 6.64 4.65
C GLN A 55 5.96 6.20 3.86
N ARG A 56 7.14 6.15 4.50
CA ARG A 56 8.38 5.63 3.87
C ARG A 56 8.23 4.18 3.42
N LYS A 57 7.68 3.30 4.26
CA LYS A 57 7.47 1.88 3.91
C LYS A 57 6.50 1.72 2.74
N SER A 58 5.43 2.51 2.72
CA SER A 58 4.44 2.53 1.63
C SER A 58 5.02 3.06 0.34
N LEU A 59 5.85 4.12 0.38
CA LEU A 59 6.56 4.65 -0.79
C LEU A 59 7.49 3.60 -1.42
N VAL A 60 8.26 2.88 -0.61
CA VAL A 60 9.13 1.80 -1.12
C VAL A 60 8.29 0.72 -1.81
N TRP A 61 7.18 0.30 -1.20
CA TRP A 61 6.30 -0.70 -1.79
C TRP A 61 5.67 -0.23 -3.11
N ILE A 62 5.13 0.99 -3.17
CA ILE A 62 4.55 1.56 -4.40
C ILE A 62 5.60 1.59 -5.52
N LYS A 63 6.83 2.05 -5.22
CA LYS A 63 7.94 2.06 -6.19
C LYS A 63 8.24 0.66 -6.73
N LEU A 64 8.20 -0.38 -5.89
CA LEU A 64 8.42 -1.76 -6.33
C LEU A 64 7.30 -2.26 -7.27
N ILE A 65 6.04 -1.93 -6.99
CA ILE A 65 4.92 -2.29 -7.88
C ILE A 65 5.04 -1.58 -9.23
N LEU A 66 5.47 -0.32 -9.25
CA LEU A 66 5.65 0.45 -10.48
C LEU A 66 6.76 -0.10 -11.41
N LEU A 67 7.65 -0.94 -10.89
CA LEU A 67 8.68 -1.66 -11.66
C LEU A 67 8.14 -2.91 -12.37
N VAL A 68 6.92 -3.35 -12.07
CA VAL A 68 6.29 -4.49 -12.74
C VAL A 68 6.11 -4.13 -14.22
N LYS A 69 6.63 -5.00 -15.10
CA LYS A 69 6.48 -4.88 -16.54
C LYS A 69 5.03 -5.12 -16.93
N ASP A 70 4.55 -4.41 -17.96
CA ASP A 70 3.21 -4.57 -18.51
C ASP A 70 2.09 -4.32 -17.46
N LEU A 71 2.40 -3.56 -16.40
CA LEU A 71 1.42 -3.08 -15.43
C LEU A 71 0.38 -2.20 -16.14
N ASP A 72 -0.90 -2.49 -15.90
CA ASP A 72 -2.03 -1.71 -16.41
C ASP A 72 -1.83 -0.20 -16.18
N GLU A 73 -2.10 0.60 -17.21
CA GLU A 73 -1.83 2.04 -17.19
C GLU A 73 -2.73 2.80 -16.20
N GLY A 74 -3.96 2.32 -15.99
CA GLY A 74 -4.85 2.86 -14.97
C GLY A 74 -4.30 2.61 -13.56
N ILE A 75 -3.81 1.40 -13.30
CA ILE A 75 -3.14 1.05 -12.04
C ILE A 75 -1.87 1.87 -11.85
N ARG A 76 -1.03 1.99 -12.88
CA ARG A 76 0.19 2.81 -12.86
C ARG A 76 -0.13 4.26 -12.48
N THR A 77 -1.13 4.85 -13.14
CA THR A 77 -1.58 6.23 -12.88
C THR A 77 -2.02 6.42 -11.42
N VAL A 78 -2.83 5.50 -10.89
CA VAL A 78 -3.30 5.56 -9.49
C VAL A 78 -2.14 5.46 -8.50
N LEU A 79 -1.19 4.57 -8.75
CA LEU A 79 -0.02 4.38 -7.89
C LEU A 79 0.94 5.57 -7.95
N GLU A 80 1.14 6.17 -9.13
CA GLU A 80 1.93 7.40 -9.29
C GLU A 80 1.30 8.60 -8.58
N HIS A 81 -0.02 8.75 -8.69
CA HIS A 81 -0.76 9.77 -7.95
C HIS A 81 -0.65 9.58 -6.44
N THR A 82 -0.80 8.33 -5.99
CA THR A 82 -0.66 7.97 -4.56
C THR A 82 0.77 8.25 -4.07
N LYS A 83 1.79 7.88 -4.87
CA LYS A 83 3.19 8.17 -4.58
C LYS A 83 3.42 9.67 -4.38
N SER A 84 2.90 10.49 -5.29
CA SER A 84 3.01 11.95 -5.21
C SER A 84 2.35 12.52 -3.95
N LYS A 85 1.15 12.04 -3.59
CA LYS A 85 0.45 12.42 -2.35
C LYS A 85 1.20 12.02 -1.07
N LEU A 86 2.00 10.96 -1.12
CA LEU A 86 2.86 10.53 -0.01
C LEU A 86 4.22 11.26 0.00
N GLN A 87 4.50 12.16 -0.94
CA GLN A 87 5.74 12.94 -0.97
C GLN A 87 5.51 14.42 -0.71
N SER A 88 4.28 14.90 -0.89
CA SER A 88 3.80 16.21 -0.43
C SER A 88 3.61 16.24 1.08
#